data_AF-A0A3M8W4S0-F1
#
_entry.id   AF-A0A3M8W4S0-F1
#
_cell.length_a   1.000
_cell.length_b   1.000
_cell.length_c   1.000
_cell.angle_alpha   90.00
_cell.angle_beta   90.00
_cell.angle_gamma   90.00
#
_symmetry.space_group_name_H-M   'P 1'
#
loop_
_entity.id
_entity.type
_entity.pdbx_description
1 polymer ?
#
loop_
_entity_poly.entity_id
_entity_poly.type
_entity_poly.pdbx_seq_one_letter_code
_entity_poly.pdbx_strand_id
1 'polypeptide(L)'
;MADESLHERVAALEERVSRLESEAPDTPRNEVFWALEGLRRRSTGHGQVLFTGAVELPTGKHYEWQQGATTDGLLDADWSEHAAPYAALGHPVRLTLLRAVLGGTRSAAELQETAGLNTTGQLYHHLKQLTATGWLQAEGRGHYQVPAGRVVPLLVLLSAVVPPAKPTTGE
;
A
#
# COMPACT_ATOMS: atom_id res chain seq x y z
N MET A 1 20.86 47.72 -22.26
CA MET A 1 19.38 47.73 -22.37
C MET A 1 18.79 46.32 -22.25
N ALA A 2 18.64 45.51 -23.32
CA ALA A 2 18.02 44.17 -23.20
C ALA A 2 18.90 43.12 -22.47
N ASP A 3 20.20 43.17 -22.71
CA ASP A 3 21.20 42.27 -22.09
C ASP A 3 21.36 42.56 -20.58
N GLU A 4 21.37 43.84 -20.22
CA GLU A 4 21.43 44.35 -18.84
C GLU A 4 20.19 43.95 -18.03
N SER A 5 19.00 44.02 -18.64
CA SER A 5 17.76 43.52 -18.04
C SER A 5 17.77 42.00 -17.83
N LEU A 6 18.46 41.24 -18.68
CA LEU A 6 18.60 39.79 -18.51
C LEU A 6 19.54 39.47 -17.34
N HIS A 7 20.68 40.16 -17.24
CA HIS A 7 21.62 39.99 -16.14
C HIS A 7 21.00 40.33 -14.78
N GLU A 8 20.21 41.41 -14.70
CA GLU A 8 19.45 41.76 -13.48
C GLU A 8 18.43 40.68 -13.10
N ARG A 9 17.72 40.13 -14.09
CA ARG A 9 16.75 39.05 -13.86
C ARG A 9 17.42 37.75 -13.43
N VAL A 10 18.60 37.44 -13.97
CA VAL A 10 19.39 36.26 -13.58
C VAL A 10 19.91 36.44 -12.15
N ALA A 11 20.49 37.59 -11.80
CA ALA A 11 20.95 37.86 -10.44
C ALA A 11 19.81 37.77 -9.40
N ALA A 12 18.63 38.30 -9.73
CA ALA A 12 17.44 38.17 -8.88
C ALA A 12 16.93 36.72 -8.74
N LEU A 13 17.14 35.89 -9.76
CA LEU A 13 16.83 34.45 -9.70
C LEU A 13 17.87 33.71 -8.86
N GLU A 14 19.15 33.99 -9.04
CA GLU A 14 20.26 33.40 -8.27
C GLU A 14 20.11 33.72 -6.78
N GLU A 15 19.76 34.95 -6.42
CA GLU A 15 19.51 35.33 -5.02
C GLU A 15 18.29 34.60 -4.44
N ARG A 16 17.22 34.43 -5.22
CA ARG A 16 16.04 33.66 -4.80
C ARG A 16 16.33 32.18 -4.64
N VAL A 17 17.12 31.59 -5.54
CA VAL A 17 17.57 30.19 -5.46
C VAL A 17 18.48 30.00 -4.25
N SER A 18 19.47 30.88 -4.07
CA SER A 18 20.37 30.82 -2.91
C SER A 18 19.61 30.89 -1.58
N ARG A 19 18.58 31.73 -1.50
CA ARG A 19 17.70 31.79 -0.31
C ARG A 19 16.92 30.49 -0.11
N LEU A 20 16.33 29.93 -1.17
CA LEU A 20 15.62 28.65 -1.10
C LEU A 20 16.53 27.47 -0.75
N GLU A 21 17.78 27.49 -1.20
CA GLU A 21 18.80 26.48 -0.87
C GLU A 21 19.34 26.65 0.55
N SER A 22 19.45 27.90 1.04
CA SER A 22 19.89 28.23 2.40
C SER A 22 18.81 27.98 3.46
N GLU A 23 17.53 28.06 3.08
CA GLU A 23 16.40 27.50 3.80
C GLU A 23 16.40 25.96 3.63
N ALA A 24 17.54 25.33 3.93
CA ALA A 24 17.67 23.89 3.95
C ALA A 24 16.47 23.33 4.71
N PRO A 25 15.73 22.36 4.15
CA PRO A 25 14.65 21.73 4.87
C PRO A 25 15.21 21.24 6.21
N ASP A 26 14.38 21.17 7.24
CA ASP A 26 14.67 20.38 8.43
C ASP A 26 14.74 18.89 7.99
N THR A 27 15.85 18.53 7.34
CA THR A 27 15.94 17.52 6.28
C THR A 27 15.76 16.08 6.81
N PRO A 28 16.18 15.71 8.03
CA PRO A 28 15.91 14.36 8.53
C PRO A 28 14.43 14.12 8.83
N ARG A 29 13.74 15.12 9.42
CA ARG A 29 12.35 14.97 9.85
C ARG A 29 11.38 15.05 8.68
N ASN A 30 11.66 15.93 7.71
CA ASN A 30 10.86 16.10 6.52
C ASN A 30 10.98 14.89 5.57
N GLU A 31 12.13 14.22 5.53
CA GLU A 31 12.29 12.97 4.78
C GLU A 31 11.60 11.78 5.46
N VAL A 32 11.60 11.67 6.79
CA VAL A 32 10.89 10.56 7.48
C VAL A 32 9.37 10.72 7.39
N PHE A 33 8.86 11.95 7.54
CA PHE A 33 7.43 12.24 7.54
C PHE A 33 6.93 12.87 6.22
N TRP A 34 7.64 12.67 5.11
CA TRP A 34 7.32 13.31 3.82
C TRP A 34 5.86 13.11 3.40
N ALA A 35 5.33 11.91 3.64
CA ALA A 35 3.96 11.55 3.28
C ALA A 35 2.93 12.27 4.16
N LEU A 36 3.20 12.37 5.47
CA LEU A 36 2.36 13.08 6.43
C LEU A 36 2.37 14.59 6.16
N GLU A 37 3.53 15.18 5.91
CA GLU A 37 3.65 16.60 5.58
C GLU A 37 2.99 16.92 4.23
N GLY A 38 3.14 16.01 3.26
CA GLY A 38 2.41 16.08 1.99
C GLY A 38 0.90 16.04 2.18
N LEU A 39 0.38 15.18 3.07
CA LEU A 39 -1.04 15.13 3.40
C LEU A 39 -1.51 16.43 4.07
N ARG A 40 -0.77 16.92 5.07
CA ARG A 40 -1.09 18.16 5.80
C ARG A 40 -1.21 19.37 4.89
N ARG A 41 -0.28 19.56 3.95
CA ARG A 41 -0.31 20.68 2.99
C ARG A 41 -1.54 20.66 2.07
N ARG A 42 -2.13 19.49 1.84
CA ARG A 42 -3.30 19.29 0.96
C ARG A 42 -4.62 19.22 1.71
N SER A 43 -4.58 19.04 3.04
CA SER A 43 -5.80 18.88 3.83
C SER A 43 -6.48 20.24 4.06
N THR A 44 -7.81 20.28 3.91
CA THR A 44 -8.62 21.50 3.99
C THR A 44 -9.20 21.76 5.38
N GLY A 45 -8.53 21.29 6.44
CA GLY A 45 -8.95 21.48 7.83
C GLY A 45 -9.68 20.30 8.47
N HIS A 46 -10.06 19.27 7.69
CA HIS A 46 -10.57 18.01 8.24
C HIS A 46 -9.42 17.03 8.51
N GLY A 47 -9.57 16.18 9.53
CA GLY A 47 -8.67 15.05 9.75
C GLY A 47 -8.72 14.09 8.55
N GLN A 48 -7.59 13.52 8.15
CA GLN A 48 -7.50 12.58 7.03
C GLN A 48 -6.54 11.44 7.34
N VAL A 49 -6.85 10.26 6.80
CA VAL A 49 -5.97 9.09 6.76
C VAL A 49 -5.59 8.84 5.31
N LEU A 50 -4.29 8.68 5.04
CA LEU A 50 -3.75 8.37 3.73
C LEU A 50 -2.91 7.11 3.82
N PHE A 51 -3.04 6.21 2.86
CA PHE A 51 -2.05 5.19 2.59
C PHE A 51 -1.70 5.16 1.11
N THR A 52 -0.49 4.71 0.82
CA THR A 52 0.02 4.55 -0.54
C THR A 52 0.93 3.32 -0.61
N GLY A 53 1.15 2.80 -1.81
CA GLY A 53 2.11 1.73 -2.05
C GLY A 53 2.56 1.72 -3.50
N ALA A 54 3.87 1.60 -3.69
CA ALA A 54 4.49 1.21 -4.95
C ALA A 54 5.03 -0.22 -4.74
N VAL A 55 4.35 -1.19 -5.32
CA VAL A 55 4.54 -2.62 -5.02
C VAL A 55 5.00 -3.36 -6.25
N GLU A 56 6.18 -3.97 -6.14
CA GLU A 56 6.68 -4.96 -7.09
C GLU A 56 6.46 -6.36 -6.51
N LEU A 57 5.65 -7.17 -7.19
CA LEU A 57 5.46 -8.56 -6.80
C LEU A 57 6.56 -9.46 -7.40
N PRO A 58 6.89 -10.61 -6.77
CA PRO A 58 7.81 -11.60 -7.33
C PRO A 58 7.43 -12.11 -8.74
N THR A 59 6.16 -11.94 -9.12
CA THR A 59 5.63 -12.26 -10.45
C THR A 59 6.01 -11.23 -11.53
N GLY A 60 6.73 -10.16 -11.17
CA GLY A 60 7.06 -9.04 -12.06
C GLY A 60 5.92 -8.04 -12.27
N LYS A 61 4.79 -8.22 -11.60
CA LYS A 61 3.67 -7.27 -11.65
C LYS A 61 3.94 -6.07 -10.74
N HIS A 62 3.64 -4.88 -11.27
CA HIS A 62 3.76 -3.61 -10.57
C HIS A 62 2.40 -3.00 -10.27
N TYR A 63 2.24 -2.46 -9.06
CA TYR A 63 1.03 -1.76 -8.65
C TYR A 63 1.38 -0.47 -7.92
N GLU A 64 0.78 0.62 -8.38
CA GLU A 64 0.80 1.91 -7.68
C GLU A 64 -0.62 2.24 -7.25
N TRP A 65 -0.77 2.59 -5.99
CA TRP A 65 -2.07 2.90 -5.41
C TRP A 65 -1.93 3.96 -4.33
N GLN A 66 -2.88 4.90 -4.31
CA GLN A 66 -3.03 5.86 -3.23
C GLN A 66 -4.50 5.97 -2.88
N GLN A 67 -4.81 5.98 -1.59
CA GLN A 67 -6.16 6.18 -1.10
C GLN A 67 -6.14 7.02 0.17
N GLY A 68 -6.98 8.06 0.16
CA GLY A 68 -7.26 8.92 1.30
C GLY A 68 -8.71 8.78 1.74
N ALA A 69 -8.97 8.98 3.03
CA ALA A 69 -10.30 9.11 3.60
C ALA A 69 -10.30 10.19 4.67
N THR A 70 -11.41 10.92 4.81
CA THR A 70 -11.59 11.86 5.92
C THR A 70 -11.85 11.08 7.21
N THR A 71 -11.43 11.63 8.35
CA THR A 71 -11.72 11.04 9.66
C THR A 71 -13.22 10.95 9.88
N ASP A 72 -13.97 12.01 9.59
CA ASP A 72 -15.43 12.05 9.74
C ASP A 72 -16.09 10.94 8.91
N GLY A 73 -15.72 10.80 7.63
CA GLY A 73 -16.28 9.77 6.76
C GLY A 73 -15.95 8.34 7.21
N LEU A 74 -14.79 8.12 7.83
CA LEU A 74 -14.45 6.82 8.42
C LEU A 74 -15.24 6.54 9.70
N LEU A 75 -15.47 7.56 10.54
CA LEU A 75 -16.22 7.42 11.79
C LEU A 75 -17.74 7.28 11.56
N ASP A 76 -18.26 7.90 10.50
CA ASP A 76 -19.67 7.84 10.11
C ASP A 76 -20.05 6.53 9.38
N ALA A 77 -19.05 5.77 8.90
CA ALA A 77 -19.29 4.50 8.23
C ALA A 77 -19.79 3.43 9.21
N ASP A 78 -20.68 2.54 8.76
CA ASP A 78 -21.03 1.35 9.53
C ASP A 78 -19.92 0.31 9.43
N TRP A 79 -19.08 0.23 10.46
CA TRP A 79 -17.95 -0.69 10.50
C TRP A 79 -18.37 -2.16 10.46
N SER A 80 -19.62 -2.47 10.87
CA SER A 80 -20.12 -3.85 10.87
C SER A 80 -20.27 -4.40 9.44
N GLU A 81 -20.66 -3.55 8.48
CA GLU A 81 -20.75 -3.91 7.06
C GLU A 81 -19.37 -4.26 6.46
N HIS A 82 -18.30 -3.75 7.06
CA HIS A 82 -16.92 -3.97 6.60
C HIS A 82 -16.17 -5.04 7.40
N ALA A 83 -16.78 -5.66 8.41
CA ALA A 83 -16.10 -6.61 9.29
C ALA A 83 -15.65 -7.90 8.60
N ALA A 84 -16.43 -8.40 7.62
CA ALA A 84 -16.19 -9.71 7.00
C ALA A 84 -14.83 -9.81 6.27
N PRO A 85 -14.41 -8.82 5.45
CA PRO A 85 -13.04 -8.77 4.91
C PRO A 85 -11.94 -8.85 5.97
N TYR A 86 -12.05 -8.13 7.10
CA TYR A 86 -11.04 -8.21 8.16
C TYR A 86 -11.05 -9.57 8.86
N ALA A 87 -12.23 -10.10 9.16
CA ALA A 87 -12.39 -11.43 9.73
C ALA A 87 -11.79 -12.52 8.83
N ALA A 88 -11.79 -12.35 7.51
CA ALA A 88 -11.14 -13.25 6.57
C ALA A 88 -9.61 -13.27 6.69
N LEU A 89 -8.99 -12.17 7.10
CA LEU A 89 -7.53 -12.11 7.30
C LEU A 89 -7.09 -12.70 8.64
N GLY A 90 -7.99 -12.83 9.61
CA GLY A 90 -7.69 -13.36 10.95
C GLY A 90 -7.44 -14.87 11.05
N HIS A 91 -7.06 -15.56 9.96
CA HIS A 91 -6.79 -17.01 9.98
C HIS A 91 -5.46 -17.34 9.28
N PRO A 92 -4.52 -18.04 9.95
CA PRO A 92 -3.17 -18.29 9.42
C PRO A 92 -3.15 -18.92 8.02
N VAL A 93 -3.95 -19.97 7.79
CA VAL A 93 -4.02 -20.64 6.47
C VAL A 93 -4.42 -19.66 5.36
N ARG A 94 -5.38 -18.77 5.60
CA ARG A 94 -5.84 -17.80 4.59
C ARG A 94 -4.75 -16.78 4.25
N LEU A 95 -3.96 -16.36 5.24
CA LEU A 95 -2.79 -15.51 5.01
C LEU A 95 -1.70 -16.24 4.22
N THR A 96 -1.44 -17.52 4.53
CA THR A 96 -0.50 -18.36 3.75
C THR A 96 -0.94 -18.47 2.29
N LEU A 97 -2.24 -18.73 2.05
CA LEU A 97 -2.79 -18.79 0.69
C LEU A 97 -2.65 -17.46 -0.05
N LEU A 98 -3.01 -16.34 0.58
CA LEU A 98 -2.86 -15.01 -0.03
C LEU A 98 -1.40 -14.68 -0.36
N ARG A 99 -0.47 -15.01 0.54
CA ARG A 99 0.97 -14.85 0.31
C ARG A 99 1.44 -15.69 -0.88
N ALA A 100 1.02 -16.95 -0.97
CA ALA A 100 1.36 -17.84 -2.08
C ALA A 100 0.84 -17.28 -3.42
N VAL A 101 -0.42 -16.79 -3.45
CA VAL A 101 -1.02 -16.19 -4.64
C VAL A 101 -0.29 -14.91 -5.07
N LEU A 102 0.07 -14.03 -4.13
CA LEU A 102 0.90 -12.84 -4.43
C LEU A 102 2.30 -13.23 -4.92
N GLY A 103 2.84 -14.35 -4.42
CA GLY A 103 4.10 -14.94 -4.87
C GLY A 103 4.03 -15.64 -6.23
N GLY A 104 2.83 -15.86 -6.78
CA GLY A 104 2.62 -16.41 -8.12
C GLY A 104 1.97 -17.79 -8.18
N THR A 105 1.76 -18.46 -7.04
CA THR A 105 1.06 -19.74 -7.00
C THR A 105 -0.44 -19.54 -7.22
N ARG A 106 -0.98 -20.03 -8.34
CA ARG A 106 -2.39 -19.76 -8.70
C ARG A 106 -3.29 -20.99 -8.67
N SER A 107 -2.74 -22.19 -8.85
CA SER A 107 -3.57 -23.39 -8.95
C SER A 107 -3.99 -23.89 -7.57
N ALA A 108 -5.22 -24.42 -7.47
CA ALA A 108 -5.73 -24.99 -6.22
C ALA A 108 -4.85 -26.14 -5.71
N ALA A 109 -4.26 -26.95 -6.60
CA ALA A 109 -3.40 -28.06 -6.22
C ALA A 109 -2.12 -27.57 -5.52
N GLU A 110 -1.40 -26.63 -6.13
CA GLU A 110 -0.17 -26.07 -5.54
C GLU A 110 -0.47 -25.25 -4.27
N LEU A 111 -1.63 -24.57 -4.23
CA LEU A 111 -2.09 -23.87 -3.03
C LEU A 111 -2.38 -24.83 -1.88
N GLN A 112 -2.94 -26.02 -2.16
CA GLN A 112 -3.17 -27.06 -1.16
C GLN A 112 -1.84 -27.50 -0.52
N GLU A 113 -0.85 -27.77 -1.36
CA GLU A 113 0.49 -28.21 -0.97
C GLU A 113 1.19 -27.11 -0.15
N THR A 114 1.20 -25.88 -0.66
CA THR A 114 1.85 -24.72 0.00
C THR A 114 1.24 -24.44 1.37
N ALA A 115 -0.07 -24.62 1.53
CA ALA A 115 -0.76 -24.42 2.79
C ALA A 115 -0.69 -25.63 3.74
N GLY A 116 -0.08 -26.75 3.33
CA GLY A 116 0.03 -27.96 4.14
C GLY A 116 -1.32 -28.58 4.52
N LEU A 117 -2.32 -28.45 3.65
CA LEU A 117 -3.69 -28.89 3.98
C LEU A 117 -3.91 -30.38 3.69
N ASN A 118 -4.41 -31.08 4.70
CA ASN A 118 -4.63 -32.53 4.65
C ASN A 118 -5.79 -32.95 3.75
N THR A 119 -6.74 -32.05 3.47
CA THR A 119 -7.91 -32.36 2.65
C THR A 119 -8.25 -31.22 1.69
N THR A 120 -8.73 -31.58 0.51
CA THR A 120 -9.18 -30.61 -0.50
C THR A 120 -10.41 -29.83 -0.02
N GLY A 121 -11.26 -30.43 0.83
CA GLY A 121 -12.42 -29.75 1.43
C GLY A 121 -12.04 -28.54 2.29
N GLN A 122 -10.95 -28.63 3.06
CA GLN A 122 -10.41 -27.51 3.83
C GLN A 122 -9.95 -26.37 2.93
N LEU A 123 -9.23 -26.70 1.85
CA LEU A 123 -8.78 -25.70 0.89
C LEU A 123 -9.98 -24.94 0.29
N TYR A 124 -10.96 -25.65 -0.27
CA TYR A 124 -12.11 -25.00 -0.91
C TYR A 124 -12.95 -24.19 0.07
N HIS A 125 -13.01 -24.59 1.35
CA HIS A 125 -13.62 -23.77 2.39
C HIS A 125 -12.91 -22.41 2.53
N HIS A 126 -11.58 -22.40 2.61
CA HIS A 126 -10.80 -21.16 2.72
C HIS A 126 -10.87 -20.30 1.45
N LEU A 127 -10.75 -20.93 0.26
CA LEU A 127 -10.85 -20.22 -1.02
C LEU A 127 -12.24 -19.59 -1.20
N LYS A 128 -13.30 -20.29 -0.81
CA LYS A 128 -14.68 -19.75 -0.82
C LYS A 128 -14.80 -18.53 0.09
N GLN A 129 -14.27 -18.58 1.31
CA GLN A 129 -14.31 -17.44 2.22
C GLN A 129 -13.51 -16.24 1.70
N LEU A 130 -12.30 -16.46 1.16
CA LEU A 130 -11.47 -15.41 0.59
C LEU A 130 -12.11 -14.79 -0.67
N THR A 131 -12.77 -15.60 -1.48
CA THR A 131 -13.49 -15.12 -2.66
C THR A 131 -14.75 -14.33 -2.28
N ALA A 132 -15.54 -14.85 -1.34
CA ALA A 132 -16.75 -14.18 -0.85
C ALA A 132 -16.48 -12.83 -0.18
N THR A 133 -15.28 -12.64 0.37
CA THR A 133 -14.85 -11.37 1.01
C THR A 133 -14.02 -10.48 0.07
N GLY A 134 -13.85 -10.89 -1.19
CA GLY A 134 -13.19 -10.13 -2.23
C GLY A 134 -11.66 -10.11 -2.16
N TRP A 135 -11.04 -10.92 -1.29
CA TRP A 135 -9.58 -11.04 -1.23
C TRP A 135 -8.98 -11.89 -2.35
N LEU A 136 -9.76 -12.83 -2.87
CA LEU A 136 -9.43 -13.59 -4.06
C LEU A 136 -10.53 -13.44 -5.11
N GLN A 137 -10.15 -13.66 -6.37
CA GLN A 137 -11.07 -13.86 -7.48
C GLN A 137 -10.65 -15.12 -8.25
N ALA A 138 -11.63 -15.86 -8.76
CA ALA A 138 -11.37 -16.97 -9.67
C ALA A 138 -11.04 -16.43 -11.06
N GLU A 139 -9.94 -16.90 -11.64
CA GLU A 139 -9.49 -16.51 -13.00
C GLU A 139 -9.80 -17.61 -14.03
N GLY A 140 -10.25 -18.78 -13.57
CA GLY A 140 -10.58 -19.93 -14.39
C GLY A 140 -10.80 -21.19 -13.53
N ARG A 141 -10.84 -22.37 -14.15
CA ARG A 141 -11.01 -23.64 -13.43
C ARG A 141 -9.86 -23.85 -12.44
N GLY A 142 -10.15 -23.73 -11.14
CA GLY A 142 -9.21 -24.00 -10.06
C GLY A 142 -8.05 -23.00 -9.94
N HIS A 143 -8.14 -21.83 -10.59
CA HIS A 143 -7.10 -20.80 -10.53
C HIS A 143 -7.60 -19.54 -9.85
N TYR A 144 -6.78 -18.97 -8.97
CA TYR A 144 -7.13 -17.82 -8.15
C TYR A 144 -6.07 -16.74 -8.22
N GLN A 145 -6.51 -15.50 -8.10
CA GLN A 145 -5.62 -14.34 -8.00
C GLN A 145 -6.16 -13.32 -6.99
N VAL A 146 -5.28 -12.51 -6.42
CA VAL A 146 -5.69 -11.31 -5.66
C VAL A 146 -6.10 -10.23 -6.67
N PRO A 147 -7.30 -9.62 -6.54
CA PRO A 147 -7.69 -8.50 -7.39
C PRO A 147 -6.70 -7.34 -7.30
N ALA A 148 -6.43 -6.66 -8.41
CA ALA A 148 -5.45 -5.56 -8.46
C ALA A 148 -5.70 -4.49 -7.38
N GLY A 149 -6.97 -4.06 -7.22
CA GLY A 149 -7.38 -3.10 -6.19
C GLY A 149 -7.30 -3.61 -4.74
N ARG A 150 -6.89 -4.86 -4.50
CA ARG A 150 -6.69 -5.45 -3.17
C ARG A 150 -5.23 -5.72 -2.84
N VAL A 151 -4.31 -5.66 -3.81
CA VAL A 151 -2.88 -5.94 -3.60
C VAL A 151 -2.28 -4.95 -2.59
N VAL A 152 -2.34 -3.65 -2.89
CA VAL A 152 -1.79 -2.62 -1.99
C VAL A 152 -2.53 -2.57 -0.65
N PRO A 153 -3.88 -2.55 -0.59
CA PRO A 153 -4.59 -2.60 0.70
C PRO A 153 -4.22 -3.80 1.57
N LEU A 154 -4.06 -5.00 1.00
CA LEU A 154 -3.65 -6.18 1.76
C LEU A 154 -2.26 -6.00 2.39
N LEU A 155 -1.30 -5.48 1.62
CA LEU A 155 0.07 -5.25 2.11
C LEU A 155 0.11 -4.12 3.16
N VAL A 156 -0.72 -3.09 3.02
CA VAL A 156 -0.87 -2.04 4.03
C VAL A 156 -1.39 -2.61 5.35
N LEU A 157 -2.43 -3.44 5.31
CA LEU A 157 -2.95 -4.12 6.51
C LEU A 157 -1.89 -4.99 7.19
N LEU A 158 -1.06 -5.68 6.42
CA LEU A 158 0.05 -6.46 6.97
C LEU A 158 1.13 -5.55 7.57
N SER A 159 1.51 -4.46 6.91
CA SER A 159 2.53 -3.53 7.40
C SER A 159 2.16 -2.80 8.69
N ALA A 160 0.85 -2.69 8.98
CA ALA A 160 0.37 -2.11 10.24
C ALA A 160 0.68 -2.99 11.46
N VAL A 161 0.97 -4.28 11.24
CA VAL A 161 1.23 -5.28 12.30
C VAL A 161 2.63 -5.87 12.21
N VAL A 162 3.16 -6.04 10.99
CA VAL A 162 4.52 -6.52 10.76
C VAL A 162 5.49 -5.39 11.14
N PRO A 163 6.44 -5.62 12.06
CA PRO A 163 7.43 -4.61 12.41
C PRO A 163 8.18 -4.16 11.15
N PRO A 164 8.47 -2.85 11.01
CA PRO A 164 9.31 -2.39 9.91
C PRO A 164 10.64 -3.15 9.95
N ALA A 165 11.11 -3.58 8.78
CA ALA A 165 12.43 -4.18 8.68
C ALA A 165 13.44 -3.20 9.28
N LYS A 166 14.35 -3.69 10.13
CA LYS A 166 15.46 -2.87 10.60
C LYS A 166 16.20 -2.38 9.36
N PRO A 167 16.50 -1.07 9.23
CA PRO A 167 17.35 -0.62 8.15
C PRO A 167 18.64 -1.44 8.22
N THR A 168 19.02 -2.05 7.10
CA THR A 168 20.35 -2.63 6.97
C THR A 168 21.32 -1.47 7.14
N THR A 169 21.93 -1.35 8.31
CA THR A 169 23.06 -0.46 8.52
C THR A 169 24.12 -0.93 7.54
N GLY A 170 24.26 -0.20 6.43
CA GLY A 170 25.38 -0.41 5.52
C GLY A 170 26.67 -0.08 6.27
N GLU A 171 27.61 -1.03 6.24
CA GLU A 171 29.04 -0.76 6.41
C GLU A 171 29.56 0.15 5.29
#